data_AF-A0A956IGG0-F1
#
_entry.id   AF-A0A956IGG0-F1
#
_cell.length_a   1.000
_cell.length_b   1.000
_cell.length_c   1.000
_cell.angle_alpha   90.00
_cell.angle_beta   90.00
_cell.angle_gamma   90.00
#
_symmetry.space_group_name_H-M   'P 1'
#
loop_
_entity.id
_entity.type
_entity.pdbx_description
1 polymer ?
#
loop_
_entity_poly.entity_id
_entity_poly.type
_entity_poly.pdbx_seq_one_letter_code
_entity_poly.pdbx_strand_id
1 'polypeptide(L)'
;MNPSSTRLCGPLDSPHVDGENLLWSASLAVAWRELAALLGGGLVAAEGSSAAVSAWLEGMARDAVAAASLQDPAIVARAGSGRAFLEELSAALAEAGLEAGAALSQVDRWAGGFHAYAQFDKAVRFAVPFEKEERPWYSCGSWVESFGLERRQQSEEVWQAQREQLVVHYPCYDDEEAETLEGEELYRAMNDFLVELVLDGREDRLFVASLRRGATLRETVAKARSMMTEGALRHPRGHLAAGERFRMPIVDLDLLVEHAIVAGARVSARSDEPLALLGEVIQHLAFRLDEGGATVRSSARSSGLSLPPRALDCVRPFLIFWLSGASELPLAALWIENGEVMRRMPTPDFVR
;
A
#
# COMPACT_ATOMS: atom_id res chain seq x y z
N MET A 1 0.86 12.30 -25.30
CA MET A 1 0.33 11.42 -24.23
C MET A 1 -0.31 12.32 -23.20
N ASN A 2 -1.35 11.88 -22.50
CA ASN A 2 -1.70 12.54 -21.25
C ASN A 2 -0.59 12.21 -20.23
N PRO A 3 -0.27 13.09 -19.26
CA PRO A 3 0.57 12.70 -18.14
C PRO A 3 -0.08 11.53 -17.40
N SER A 4 0.73 10.62 -16.84
CA SER A 4 0.20 9.59 -15.94
C SER A 4 -0.43 10.27 -14.73
N SER A 5 -1.58 9.76 -14.31
CA SER A 5 -2.31 10.21 -13.12
C SER A 5 -1.92 9.40 -11.88
N THR A 6 -0.71 8.84 -11.87
CA THR A 6 -0.21 7.98 -10.79
C THR A 6 1.18 8.44 -10.37
N ARG A 7 1.34 8.74 -9.09
CA ARG A 7 2.57 9.30 -8.52
C ARG A 7 3.08 8.43 -7.38
N LEU A 8 4.24 7.81 -7.60
CA LEU A 8 5.05 7.23 -6.52
C LEU A 8 5.79 8.38 -5.81
N CYS A 9 5.62 8.52 -4.50
CA CYS A 9 6.15 9.62 -3.72
C CYS A 9 7.18 9.16 -2.68
N GLY A 10 8.15 10.02 -2.37
CA GLY A 10 9.21 9.73 -1.40
C GLY A 10 8.69 9.67 0.05
N PRO A 11 8.16 10.77 0.61
CA PRO A 11 7.62 10.79 1.97
C PRO A 11 6.10 10.57 2.01
N LEU A 12 5.59 9.98 3.10
CA LEU A 12 4.15 9.84 3.40
C LEU A 12 3.46 11.19 3.62
N ASP A 13 4.19 12.25 3.98
CA ASP A 13 3.68 13.62 4.06
C ASP A 13 3.31 14.23 2.69
N SER A 14 3.47 13.47 1.61
CA SER A 14 3.06 13.91 0.27
C SER A 14 1.55 14.21 0.21
N PRO A 15 1.14 15.36 -0.36
CA PRO A 15 -0.26 15.72 -0.45
C PRO A 15 -1.01 14.92 -1.52
N HIS A 16 -2.28 14.64 -1.24
CA HIS A 16 -3.23 14.14 -2.22
C HIS A 16 -3.57 15.22 -3.27
N VAL A 17 -3.92 14.78 -4.48
CA VAL A 17 -4.40 15.63 -5.58
C VAL A 17 -5.67 14.98 -6.15
N ASP A 18 -6.65 15.79 -6.56
CA ASP A 18 -7.90 15.28 -7.15
C ASP A 18 -7.61 14.55 -8.48
N GLY A 19 -8.10 13.32 -8.60
CA GLY A 19 -7.83 12.48 -9.77
C GLY A 19 -6.45 11.81 -9.85
N GLU A 20 -5.51 12.05 -8.92
CA GLU A 20 -4.22 11.33 -8.86
C GLU A 20 -4.24 10.13 -7.90
N ASN A 21 -3.75 8.98 -8.36
CA ASN A 21 -3.32 7.88 -7.48
C ASN A 21 -2.01 8.28 -6.80
N LEU A 22 -1.93 8.11 -5.48
CA LEU A 22 -0.77 8.47 -4.68
C LEU A 22 -0.22 7.23 -3.97
N LEU A 23 0.98 6.81 -4.38
CA LEU A 23 1.59 5.56 -3.94
C LEU A 23 2.87 5.85 -3.16
N TRP A 24 3.15 5.04 -2.14
CA TRP A 24 4.36 5.12 -1.33
C TRP A 24 4.84 3.72 -0.96
N SER A 25 6.16 3.57 -0.88
CA SER A 25 6.82 2.35 -0.39
C SER A 25 7.98 2.71 0.51
N ALA A 26 8.14 1.95 1.59
CA ALA A 26 9.20 2.09 2.58
C ALA A 26 10.61 1.87 1.98
N SER A 27 10.74 1.33 0.76
CA SER A 27 12.04 1.05 0.14
C SER A 27 12.94 2.28 0.10
N LEU A 28 12.40 3.43 -0.34
CA LEU A 28 13.18 4.65 -0.38
C LEU A 28 13.52 5.20 1.01
N ALA A 29 12.61 5.08 1.98
CA ALA A 29 12.84 5.54 3.35
C ALA A 29 13.87 4.68 4.10
N VAL A 30 13.91 3.38 3.82
CA VAL A 30 14.92 2.46 4.34
C VAL A 30 16.27 2.73 3.69
N ALA A 31 16.36 2.86 2.36
CA ALA A 31 17.59 3.25 1.69
C ALA A 31 18.12 4.61 2.19
N TRP A 32 17.22 5.58 2.39
CA TRP A 32 17.54 6.90 2.95
C TRP A 32 18.14 6.81 4.36
N ARG A 33 17.57 5.95 5.20
CA ARG A 33 18.09 5.69 6.56
C ARG A 33 19.48 5.07 6.53
N GLU A 34 19.74 4.10 5.65
CA GLU A 34 21.08 3.51 5.51
C GLU A 34 22.11 4.55 5.02
N LEU A 35 21.73 5.43 4.09
CA LEU A 35 22.58 6.54 3.63
C LEU A 35 22.92 7.52 4.77
N ALA A 36 21.91 7.91 5.56
CA ALA A 36 22.08 8.77 6.72
C ALA A 36 22.97 8.12 7.80
N ALA A 37 22.81 6.82 8.04
CA ALA A 37 23.63 6.07 8.98
C ALA A 37 25.10 5.98 8.52
N LEU A 38 25.35 5.71 7.24
CA LEU A 38 26.69 5.70 6.64
C LEU A 38 27.40 7.06 6.75
N LEU A 39 26.63 8.15 6.59
CA LEU A 39 27.13 9.53 6.69
C LEU A 39 27.11 10.08 8.14
N GLY A 40 26.78 9.24 9.13
CA GLY A 40 26.87 9.59 10.56
C GLY A 40 25.83 10.59 11.07
N GLY A 41 24.77 10.88 10.31
CA GLY A 41 23.79 11.90 10.68
C GLY A 41 22.59 12.00 9.72
N GLY A 42 21.51 12.62 10.21
CA GLY A 42 20.32 12.87 9.39
C GLY A 42 20.60 13.89 8.28
N LEU A 43 20.30 13.53 7.04
CA LEU A 43 20.52 14.39 5.88
C LEU A 43 19.57 15.59 5.88
N VAL A 44 20.14 16.79 6.02
CA VAL A 44 19.42 18.07 5.98
C VAL A 44 19.75 18.85 4.71
N ALA A 45 18.82 19.72 4.29
CA ALA A 45 19.00 20.63 3.17
C ALA A 45 20.07 21.69 3.49
N ALA A 46 20.89 22.08 2.50
CA ALA A 46 21.75 23.24 2.62
C ALA A 46 20.95 24.55 2.74
N GLU A 47 21.52 25.56 3.38
CA GLU A 47 20.94 26.91 3.40
C GLU A 47 20.70 27.44 1.97
N GLY A 48 19.54 28.03 1.72
CA GLY A 48 19.12 28.48 0.40
C GLY A 48 18.56 27.39 -0.53
N SER A 49 18.41 26.14 -0.06
CA SER A 49 17.64 25.10 -0.76
C SER A 49 16.16 25.49 -0.91
N SER A 50 15.45 24.89 -1.86
CA SER A 50 14.02 25.14 -2.01
C SER A 50 13.23 24.55 -0.84
N ALA A 51 12.13 25.20 -0.46
CA ALA A 51 11.24 24.68 0.59
C ALA A 51 10.69 23.28 0.27
N ALA A 52 10.55 22.95 -1.02
CA ALA A 52 10.10 21.64 -1.48
C ALA A 52 11.18 20.55 -1.27
N VAL A 53 12.46 20.86 -1.49
CA VAL A 53 13.59 19.99 -1.12
C VAL A 53 13.63 19.79 0.39
N SER A 54 13.56 20.88 1.18
CA SER A 54 13.59 20.81 2.64
C SER A 54 12.47 19.94 3.21
N ALA A 55 11.22 20.19 2.79
CA ALA A 55 10.06 19.42 3.25
C ALA A 55 10.12 17.94 2.82
N TRP A 56 10.70 17.62 1.67
CA TRP A 56 10.93 16.24 1.23
C TRP A 56 11.93 15.53 2.15
N LEU A 57 13.09 16.15 2.41
CA LEU A 57 14.16 15.58 3.25
C LEU A 57 13.69 15.40 4.71
N GLU A 58 12.97 16.38 5.25
CA GLU A 58 12.31 16.25 6.57
C GLU A 58 11.26 15.14 6.61
N GLY A 59 10.48 14.97 5.54
CA GLY A 59 9.51 13.87 5.41
C GLY A 59 10.20 12.52 5.44
N MET A 60 11.27 12.33 4.65
CA MET A 60 12.07 11.10 4.65
C MET A 60 12.68 10.80 6.03
N ALA A 61 13.07 11.83 6.78
CA ALA A 61 13.57 11.66 8.15
C ALA A 61 12.46 11.25 9.15
N ARG A 62 11.21 11.68 8.94
CA ARG A 62 10.03 11.22 9.70
C ARG A 62 9.57 9.82 9.30
N ASP A 63 9.83 9.40 8.07
CA ASP A 63 9.47 8.07 7.53
C ASP A 63 10.51 6.97 7.83
N ALA A 64 11.42 7.21 8.78
CA ALA A 64 12.43 6.26 9.21
C ALA A 64 11.82 4.98 9.82
N VAL A 65 11.60 3.97 8.97
CA VAL A 65 11.10 2.65 9.38
C VAL A 65 12.02 2.02 10.44
N ALA A 66 11.41 1.50 11.50
CA ALA A 66 12.12 0.92 12.64
C ALA A 66 12.99 -0.28 12.21
N ALA A 67 14.18 -0.43 12.79
CA ALA A 67 15.11 -1.51 12.44
C ALA A 67 14.53 -2.92 12.69
N ALA A 68 13.64 -3.08 13.68
CA ALA A 68 12.93 -4.33 13.94
C ALA A 68 12.02 -4.76 12.78
N SER A 69 11.41 -3.81 12.07
CA SER A 69 10.53 -4.04 10.92
C SER A 69 11.27 -4.50 9.66
N LEU A 70 12.60 -4.61 9.71
CA LEU A 70 13.50 -5.01 8.62
C LEU A 70 14.34 -6.24 9.00
N GLN A 71 13.92 -7.01 10.00
CA GLN A 71 14.52 -8.30 10.36
C GLN A 71 14.02 -9.46 9.46
N ASP A 72 13.15 -9.15 8.52
CA ASP A 72 12.58 -10.08 7.53
C ASP A 72 13.64 -10.43 6.46
N PRO A 73 13.87 -11.71 6.15
CA PRO A 73 14.88 -12.12 5.16
C PRO A 73 14.54 -11.69 3.72
N ALA A 74 13.29 -11.36 3.41
CA ALA A 74 12.91 -10.79 2.11
C ALA A 74 13.27 -9.31 1.95
N ILE A 75 13.96 -8.71 2.94
CA ILE A 75 14.35 -7.31 2.98
C ILE A 75 15.89 -7.19 2.94
N VAL A 76 16.41 -6.66 1.84
CA VAL A 76 17.84 -6.29 1.72
C VAL A 76 17.96 -4.78 1.65
N ALA A 77 18.64 -4.21 2.66
CA ALA A 77 18.99 -2.80 2.72
C ALA A 77 20.48 -2.63 3.04
N ARG A 78 21.20 -1.79 2.29
CA ARG A 78 22.64 -1.52 2.47
C ARG A 78 22.97 -0.09 2.02
N ALA A 79 24.02 0.49 2.58
CA ALA A 79 24.69 1.67 2.05
C ALA A 79 26.21 1.49 2.08
N GLY A 80 26.92 2.14 1.16
CA GLY A 80 28.38 2.09 1.07
C GLY A 80 28.93 2.96 -0.06
N SER A 81 30.12 2.65 -0.56
CA SER A 81 30.76 3.42 -1.64
C SER A 81 31.64 2.54 -2.52
N GLY A 82 31.64 2.80 -3.84
CA GLY A 82 32.48 2.11 -4.81
C GLY A 82 32.21 0.60 -4.92
N ARG A 83 33.21 -0.14 -5.40
CA ARG A 83 33.06 -1.56 -5.80
C ARG A 83 32.77 -2.52 -4.64
N ALA A 84 33.36 -2.31 -3.46
CA ALA A 84 33.16 -3.20 -2.31
C ALA A 84 31.67 -3.26 -1.90
N PHE A 85 30.99 -2.11 -1.89
CA PHE A 85 29.54 -2.03 -1.66
C PHE A 85 28.72 -2.84 -2.68
N LEU A 86 29.13 -2.86 -3.95
CA LEU A 86 28.43 -3.64 -4.99
C LEU A 86 28.64 -5.15 -4.82
N GLU A 87 29.83 -5.58 -4.41
CA GLU A 87 30.13 -6.98 -4.12
C GLU A 87 29.39 -7.44 -2.84
N GLU A 88 29.33 -6.62 -1.81
CA GLU A 88 28.55 -6.86 -0.58
C GLU A 88 27.03 -6.87 -0.81
N LEU A 89 26.50 -5.92 -1.59
CA LEU A 89 25.08 -5.85 -1.91
C LEU A 89 24.65 -6.99 -2.84
N SER A 90 25.46 -7.35 -3.85
CA SER A 90 25.20 -8.51 -4.70
C SER A 90 25.21 -9.82 -3.90
N ALA A 91 26.10 -9.95 -2.91
CA ALA A 91 26.11 -11.10 -2.01
C ALA A 91 24.86 -11.14 -1.11
N ALA A 92 24.46 -10.00 -0.52
CA ALA A 92 23.27 -9.91 0.32
C ALA A 92 21.96 -10.20 -0.44
N LEU A 93 21.84 -9.76 -1.70
CA LEU A 93 20.70 -10.10 -2.56
C LEU A 93 20.69 -11.59 -2.89
N ALA A 94 21.84 -12.18 -3.24
CA ALA A 94 21.94 -13.62 -3.51
C ALA A 94 21.65 -14.49 -2.28
N GLU A 95 22.04 -14.06 -1.08
CA GLU A 95 21.72 -14.71 0.20
C GLU A 95 20.21 -14.67 0.50
N ALA A 96 19.55 -13.55 0.22
CA ALA A 96 18.11 -13.38 0.34
C ALA A 96 17.30 -14.02 -0.81
N GLY A 97 17.96 -14.57 -1.84
CA GLY A 97 17.31 -15.13 -3.04
C GLY A 97 16.70 -14.09 -3.98
N LEU A 98 17.09 -12.82 -3.86
CA LEU A 98 16.52 -11.69 -4.61
C LEU A 98 17.31 -11.44 -5.91
N GLU A 99 16.58 -11.19 -7.01
CA GLU A 99 17.23 -10.75 -8.25
C GLU A 99 17.69 -9.29 -8.15
N ALA A 100 18.91 -9.04 -8.65
CA ALA A 100 19.50 -7.72 -8.77
C ALA A 100 18.79 -6.90 -9.86
N GLY A 101 17.79 -6.10 -9.44
CA GLY A 101 17.00 -5.26 -10.33
C GLY A 101 17.84 -4.28 -11.16
N ALA A 102 17.28 -3.80 -12.27
CA ALA A 102 18.00 -3.01 -13.28
C ALA A 102 18.74 -1.77 -12.74
N ALA A 103 18.31 -1.22 -11.60
CA ALA A 103 19.00 -0.14 -10.89
C ALA A 103 20.47 -0.46 -10.58
N LEU A 104 20.80 -1.70 -10.20
CA LEU A 104 22.19 -2.09 -9.87
C LEU A 104 23.14 -1.95 -11.07
N SER A 105 22.65 -2.18 -12.28
CA SER A 105 23.44 -2.02 -13.52
C SER A 105 23.85 -0.58 -13.83
N GLN A 106 23.31 0.41 -13.10
CA GLN A 106 23.65 1.82 -13.26
C GLN A 106 24.68 2.32 -12.23
N VAL A 107 24.82 1.66 -11.08
CA VAL A 107 25.66 2.14 -9.96
C VAL A 107 27.16 2.14 -10.31
N ASP A 108 27.60 1.24 -11.20
CA ASP A 108 28.96 1.23 -11.77
C ASP A 108 29.38 2.57 -12.43
N ARG A 109 28.41 3.40 -12.84
CA ARG A 109 28.65 4.73 -13.43
C ARG A 109 29.17 5.76 -12.42
N TRP A 110 29.06 5.48 -11.13
CA TRP A 110 29.30 6.43 -10.03
C TRP A 110 30.39 5.94 -9.07
N ALA A 111 31.54 5.56 -9.63
CA ALA A 111 32.70 4.98 -8.95
C ALA A 111 33.41 5.86 -7.89
N GLY A 112 32.81 6.98 -7.48
CA GLY A 112 33.29 7.87 -6.41
C GLY A 112 32.19 8.45 -5.52
N GLY A 113 30.96 7.91 -5.59
CA GLY A 113 29.83 8.33 -4.76
C GLY A 113 29.57 7.42 -3.56
N PHE A 114 28.82 7.95 -2.59
CA PHE A 114 28.10 7.15 -1.60
C PHE A 114 26.77 6.70 -2.20
N HIS A 115 26.40 5.46 -1.93
CA HIS A 115 25.22 4.79 -2.48
C HIS A 115 24.43 4.17 -1.34
N ALA A 116 23.10 4.11 -1.50
CA ALA A 116 22.24 3.30 -0.66
C ALA A 116 21.14 2.65 -1.49
N TYR A 117 20.75 1.46 -1.07
CA TYR A 117 19.81 0.59 -1.77
C TYR A 117 18.92 -0.12 -0.76
N ALA A 118 17.65 -0.28 -1.09
CA ALA A 118 16.77 -1.20 -0.39
C ALA A 118 15.76 -1.83 -1.35
N GLN A 119 15.59 -3.14 -1.24
CA GLN A 119 14.65 -3.96 -1.98
C GLN A 119 13.91 -4.86 -1.01
N PHE A 120 12.59 -4.97 -1.20
CA PHE A 120 11.75 -5.94 -0.53
C PHE A 120 11.04 -6.75 -1.62
N ASP A 121 11.03 -8.08 -1.52
CA ASP A 121 10.22 -8.94 -2.39
C ASP A 121 9.36 -9.88 -1.56
N LYS A 122 8.19 -9.37 -1.14
CA LYS A 122 7.25 -10.12 -0.30
C LYS A 122 6.13 -10.72 -1.15
N ALA A 123 6.22 -12.00 -1.44
CA ALA A 123 5.20 -12.78 -2.14
C ALA A 123 4.19 -13.42 -1.16
N VAL A 124 3.29 -12.62 -0.57
CA VAL A 124 2.21 -13.10 0.31
C VAL A 124 1.01 -13.63 -0.47
N ARG A 125 0.19 -14.49 0.17
CA ARG A 125 -0.98 -15.15 -0.44
C ARG A 125 -2.14 -15.26 0.54
N PHE A 126 -3.31 -15.60 0.05
CA PHE A 126 -4.43 -16.09 0.85
C PHE A 126 -4.35 -17.62 0.98
N ALA A 127 -4.64 -18.16 2.15
CA ALA A 127 -4.69 -19.60 2.40
C ALA A 127 -5.85 -20.29 1.66
N VAL A 128 -6.97 -19.56 1.48
CA VAL A 128 -8.03 -19.90 0.51
C VAL A 128 -8.26 -18.68 -0.40
N PRO A 129 -7.95 -18.77 -1.71
CA PRO A 129 -8.20 -17.72 -2.70
C PRO A 129 -9.64 -17.19 -2.71
N PHE A 130 -9.82 -15.90 -3.04
CA PHE A 130 -11.13 -15.24 -3.13
C PHE A 130 -11.84 -15.52 -4.46
N GLU A 131 -13.13 -15.21 -4.56
CA GLU A 131 -13.87 -15.38 -5.82
C GLU A 131 -13.64 -14.20 -6.78
N LYS A 132 -13.17 -14.49 -7.99
CA LYS A 132 -13.05 -13.52 -9.09
C LYS A 132 -14.42 -13.26 -9.73
N GLU A 133 -14.75 -11.99 -9.96
CA GLU A 133 -15.94 -11.59 -10.71
C GLU A 133 -15.73 -11.75 -12.21
N GLU A 134 -16.59 -12.54 -12.87
CA GLU A 134 -16.55 -12.74 -14.32
C GLU A 134 -17.09 -11.55 -15.13
N ARG A 135 -17.72 -10.58 -14.45
CA ARG A 135 -18.37 -9.43 -15.09
C ARG A 135 -17.52 -8.18 -14.92
N PRO A 136 -17.41 -7.32 -15.96
CA PRO A 136 -16.86 -5.99 -15.79
C PRO A 136 -17.56 -5.26 -14.65
N TRP A 137 -16.79 -4.75 -13.69
CA TRP A 137 -17.30 -3.95 -12.58
C TRP A 137 -16.81 -2.52 -12.73
N TYR A 138 -17.62 -1.56 -12.29
CA TYR A 138 -17.30 -0.13 -12.41
C TYR A 138 -16.75 0.39 -11.08
N SER A 139 -15.48 0.80 -11.07
CA SER A 139 -14.77 1.35 -9.91
C SER A 139 -13.86 2.50 -10.35
N CYS A 140 -13.80 3.55 -9.54
CA CYS A 140 -12.91 4.71 -9.70
C CYS A 140 -12.88 5.23 -11.16
N GLY A 141 -14.07 5.41 -11.72
CA GLY A 141 -14.32 5.93 -13.07
C GLY A 141 -14.16 4.94 -14.23
N SER A 142 -13.73 3.70 -13.98
CA SER A 142 -13.32 2.73 -15.01
C SER A 142 -14.03 1.38 -14.89
N TRP A 143 -14.10 0.64 -16.01
CA TRP A 143 -14.50 -0.78 -16.01
C TRP A 143 -13.26 -1.67 -15.80
N VAL A 144 -13.31 -2.55 -14.80
CA VAL A 144 -12.14 -3.30 -14.29
C VAL A 144 -12.47 -4.76 -13.96
N GLU A 145 -11.43 -5.60 -13.89
CA GLU A 145 -11.51 -6.90 -13.21
C GLU A 145 -11.60 -6.68 -11.68
N SER A 146 -12.30 -7.57 -10.99
CA SER A 146 -12.47 -7.50 -9.54
C SER A 146 -12.59 -8.88 -8.91
N PHE A 147 -12.40 -8.93 -7.59
CA PHE A 147 -12.55 -10.13 -6.78
C PHE A 147 -13.17 -9.79 -5.43
N GLY A 148 -13.55 -10.80 -4.66
CA GLY A 148 -13.99 -10.63 -3.28
C GLY A 148 -14.73 -11.85 -2.72
N LEU A 149 -15.74 -11.56 -1.90
CA LEU A 149 -16.48 -12.55 -1.13
C LEU A 149 -17.98 -12.24 -1.20
N GLU A 150 -18.75 -13.12 -1.85
CA GLU A 150 -20.21 -13.06 -1.90
C GLU A 150 -20.80 -14.49 -1.87
N ARG A 151 -21.75 -14.75 -0.94
CA ARG A 151 -22.28 -16.10 -0.69
C ARG A 151 -23.28 -16.53 -1.77
N ARG A 152 -22.81 -17.17 -2.83
CA ARG A 152 -23.64 -17.55 -3.99
C ARG A 152 -23.43 -18.98 -4.50
N GLN A 153 -22.22 -19.28 -4.97
CA GLN A 153 -21.93 -20.52 -5.73
C GLN A 153 -20.98 -21.50 -5.02
N GLN A 154 -20.09 -20.98 -4.19
CA GLN A 154 -19.13 -21.77 -3.42
C GLN A 154 -19.82 -22.60 -2.31
N SER A 155 -19.17 -23.70 -1.90
CA SER A 155 -19.63 -24.50 -0.76
C SER A 155 -19.54 -23.70 0.54
N GLU A 156 -20.31 -24.11 1.57
CA GLU A 156 -20.26 -23.50 2.90
C GLU A 156 -18.83 -23.45 3.45
N GLU A 157 -18.09 -24.54 3.27
CA GLU A 157 -16.71 -24.72 3.73
C GLU A 157 -15.75 -23.70 3.12
N VAL A 158 -15.79 -23.51 1.79
CA VAL A 158 -14.95 -22.51 1.10
C VAL A 158 -15.41 -21.09 1.48
N TRP A 159 -16.70 -20.84 1.62
CA TRP A 159 -17.21 -19.53 2.01
C TRP A 159 -16.80 -19.13 3.43
N GLN A 160 -16.87 -20.06 4.40
CA GLN A 160 -16.40 -19.80 5.76
C GLN A 160 -14.87 -19.61 5.79
N ALA A 161 -14.09 -20.38 5.03
CA ALA A 161 -12.63 -20.20 4.98
C ALA A 161 -12.20 -18.87 4.29
N GLN A 162 -12.89 -18.41 3.24
CA GLN A 162 -12.70 -17.07 2.69
C GLN A 162 -13.12 -15.98 3.69
N ARG A 163 -14.20 -16.20 4.45
CA ARG A 163 -14.74 -15.27 5.45
C ARG A 163 -13.83 -15.12 6.68
N GLU A 164 -13.21 -16.20 7.15
CA GLU A 164 -12.25 -16.17 8.25
C GLU A 164 -11.01 -15.34 7.91
N GLN A 165 -10.65 -15.26 6.63
CA GLN A 165 -9.58 -14.40 6.11
C GLN A 165 -9.99 -12.94 5.86
N LEU A 166 -11.23 -12.55 6.18
CA LEU A 166 -11.70 -11.16 6.02
C LEU A 166 -12.24 -10.63 7.34
N VAL A 167 -11.48 -9.75 7.98
CA VAL A 167 -11.84 -9.11 9.26
C VAL A 167 -12.33 -7.69 9.00
N VAL A 168 -13.56 -7.37 9.42
CA VAL A 168 -14.11 -6.02 9.36
C VAL A 168 -13.76 -5.28 10.65
N HIS A 169 -12.84 -4.32 10.56
CA HIS A 169 -12.56 -3.41 11.68
C HIS A 169 -13.58 -2.27 11.76
N TYR A 170 -14.07 -1.79 10.61
CA TYR A 170 -15.11 -0.76 10.51
C TYR A 170 -15.95 -0.96 9.24
N PRO A 171 -17.27 -0.75 9.25
CA PRO A 171 -18.13 -0.53 10.42
C PRO A 171 -18.30 -1.85 11.19
N CYS A 172 -18.07 -1.83 12.50
CA CYS A 172 -18.10 -3.02 13.35
C CYS A 172 -18.96 -2.81 14.60
N TYR A 173 -19.99 -1.96 14.52
CA TYR A 173 -21.00 -1.76 15.55
C TYR A 173 -21.83 -3.03 15.78
N ASP A 174 -22.27 -3.26 17.02
CA ASP A 174 -23.33 -4.24 17.32
C ASP A 174 -24.73 -3.74 16.91
N ASP A 175 -25.78 -4.53 17.17
CA ASP A 175 -27.13 -4.21 16.74
C ASP A 175 -27.80 -3.12 17.60
N GLU A 176 -27.43 -2.96 18.88
CA GLU A 176 -27.92 -1.87 19.76
C GLU A 176 -27.21 -0.55 19.41
N GLU A 177 -25.88 -0.59 19.22
CA GLU A 177 -25.11 0.55 18.75
C GLU A 177 -25.64 1.06 17.39
N ALA A 178 -25.89 0.15 16.44
CA ALA A 178 -26.37 0.48 15.10
C ALA A 178 -27.73 1.19 15.08
N GLU A 179 -28.62 0.93 16.03
CA GLU A 179 -29.90 1.65 16.16
C GLU A 179 -29.74 3.09 16.67
N THR A 180 -28.62 3.42 17.31
CA THR A 180 -28.34 4.78 17.83
C THR A 180 -27.60 5.70 16.85
N LEU A 181 -27.14 5.17 15.70
CA LEU A 181 -26.36 5.94 14.74
C LEU A 181 -27.21 6.97 14.00
N GLU A 182 -26.85 8.25 14.14
CA GLU A 182 -27.47 9.37 13.42
C GLU A 182 -26.45 10.20 12.63
N GLY A 183 -26.97 11.09 11.75
CA GLY A 183 -26.20 12.19 11.15
C GLY A 183 -24.94 11.75 10.38
N GLU A 184 -23.79 12.35 10.71
CA GLU A 184 -22.52 12.00 10.05
C GLU A 184 -22.03 10.60 10.43
N GLU A 185 -22.33 10.09 11.62
CA GLU A 185 -21.82 8.79 12.06
C GLU A 185 -22.51 7.65 11.30
N LEU A 186 -23.85 7.71 11.17
CA LEU A 186 -24.59 6.82 10.28
C LEU A 186 -24.09 6.92 8.83
N TYR A 187 -23.88 8.14 8.32
CA TYR A 187 -23.32 8.33 6.97
C TYR A 187 -21.95 7.67 6.82
N ARG A 188 -21.05 7.81 7.81
CA ARG A 188 -19.74 7.14 7.80
C ARG A 188 -19.90 5.63 7.89
N ALA A 189 -20.75 5.10 8.78
CA ALA A 189 -21.02 3.68 8.90
C ALA A 189 -21.58 3.05 7.61
N MET A 190 -22.33 3.81 6.81
CA MET A 190 -22.87 3.34 5.53
C MET A 190 -21.91 3.47 4.32
N ASN A 191 -20.81 4.24 4.43
CA ASN A 191 -19.95 4.58 3.28
C ASN A 191 -18.47 4.26 3.52
N ASP A 192 -17.92 4.62 4.69
CA ASP A 192 -16.52 4.39 5.06
C ASP A 192 -16.38 2.97 5.65
N PHE A 193 -15.33 2.23 5.26
CA PHE A 193 -15.00 0.90 5.79
C PHE A 193 -13.49 0.67 5.90
N LEU A 194 -13.10 -0.27 6.76
CA LEU A 194 -11.76 -0.82 6.90
C LEU A 194 -11.88 -2.34 7.09
N VAL A 195 -11.24 -3.08 6.19
CA VAL A 195 -11.08 -4.54 6.30
C VAL A 195 -9.60 -4.92 6.34
N GLU A 196 -9.29 -5.97 7.11
CA GLU A 196 -8.05 -6.73 7.01
C GLU A 196 -8.29 -7.93 6.10
N LEU A 197 -7.39 -8.15 5.14
CA LEU A 197 -7.30 -9.36 4.35
C LEU A 197 -6.17 -10.20 4.97
N VAL A 198 -6.53 -11.22 5.73
CA VAL A 198 -5.59 -12.06 6.49
C VAL A 198 -4.81 -12.93 5.52
N LEU A 199 -3.48 -12.89 5.67
CA LEU A 199 -2.54 -13.57 4.78
C LEU A 199 -2.17 -14.96 5.33
N ASP A 200 -1.68 -15.83 4.44
CA ASP A 200 -1.05 -17.11 4.78
C ASP A 200 0.35 -16.87 5.37
N GLY A 201 0.36 -16.32 6.58
CA GLY A 201 1.53 -15.80 7.29
C GLY A 201 1.09 -14.72 8.28
N ARG A 202 1.33 -14.93 9.58
CA ARG A 202 0.65 -14.17 10.64
C ARG A 202 1.33 -12.85 11.04
N GLU A 203 2.46 -12.51 10.44
CA GLU A 203 3.23 -11.32 10.78
C GLU A 203 2.93 -10.14 9.84
N ASP A 204 2.59 -10.41 8.58
CA ASP A 204 2.14 -9.40 7.62
C ASP A 204 0.62 -9.20 7.69
N ARG A 205 0.18 -7.95 7.60
CA ARG A 205 -1.24 -7.56 7.69
C ARG A 205 -1.59 -6.59 6.57
N LEU A 206 -2.45 -7.02 5.66
CA LEU A 206 -2.90 -6.25 4.50
C LEU A 206 -4.28 -5.64 4.77
N PHE A 207 -4.43 -4.34 4.53
CA PHE A 207 -5.67 -3.61 4.78
C PHE A 207 -6.20 -2.94 3.53
N VAL A 208 -7.52 -2.95 3.38
CA VAL A 208 -8.24 -2.21 2.35
C VAL A 208 -9.28 -1.33 3.02
N ALA A 209 -9.27 -0.04 2.72
CA ALA A 209 -10.11 0.95 3.38
C ALA A 209 -10.67 1.97 2.37
N SER A 210 -11.98 1.94 2.14
CA SER A 210 -12.64 3.05 1.45
C SER A 210 -13.05 4.07 2.49
N LEU A 211 -12.45 5.26 2.47
CA LEU A 211 -12.72 6.34 3.43
C LEU A 211 -12.40 7.71 2.84
N ARG A 212 -12.97 8.79 3.38
CA ARG A 212 -12.53 10.15 2.98
C ARG A 212 -11.05 10.34 3.33
N ARG A 213 -10.20 10.64 2.34
CA ARG A 213 -8.76 10.94 2.49
C ARG A 213 -8.50 12.20 3.34
N GLY A 214 -7.33 12.27 3.97
CA GLY A 214 -6.80 13.47 4.62
C GLY A 214 -6.13 14.41 3.62
N ALA A 215 -5.35 15.38 4.12
CA ALA A 215 -4.53 16.25 3.26
C ALA A 215 -3.31 15.50 2.69
N THR A 216 -2.72 14.59 3.48
CA THR A 216 -1.53 13.79 3.12
C THR A 216 -1.80 12.28 3.17
N LEU A 217 -0.96 11.49 2.51
CA LEU A 217 -1.05 10.03 2.59
C LEU A 217 -0.84 9.54 4.04
N ARG A 218 0.04 10.19 4.82
CA ARG A 218 0.21 9.92 6.26
C ARG A 218 -1.10 10.11 7.03
N GLU A 219 -1.82 11.20 6.82
CA GLU A 219 -3.11 11.45 7.47
C GLU A 219 -4.16 10.40 7.08
N THR A 220 -4.20 10.00 5.81
CA THR A 220 -5.12 8.96 5.32
C THR A 220 -4.81 7.60 5.95
N VAL A 221 -3.54 7.22 6.06
CA VAL A 221 -3.09 5.99 6.76
C VAL A 221 -3.35 6.08 8.26
N ALA A 222 -3.07 7.22 8.90
CA ALA A 222 -3.31 7.42 10.33
C ALA A 222 -4.82 7.38 10.67
N LYS A 223 -5.67 7.98 9.84
CA LYS A 223 -7.13 7.85 9.93
C LYS A 223 -7.56 6.40 9.79
N ALA A 224 -7.05 5.67 8.78
CA ALA A 224 -7.34 4.25 8.64
C ALA A 224 -6.92 3.45 9.89
N ARG A 225 -5.70 3.67 10.41
CA ARG A 225 -5.24 3.04 11.65
C ARG A 225 -6.11 3.39 12.86
N SER A 226 -6.67 4.60 12.94
CA SER A 226 -7.59 4.99 14.02
C SER A 226 -8.95 4.27 13.99
N MET A 227 -9.29 3.63 12.86
CA MET A 227 -10.49 2.81 12.69
C MET A 227 -10.23 1.31 12.98
N MET A 228 -9.04 0.94 13.45
CA MET A 228 -8.67 -0.43 13.79
C MET A 228 -9.24 -0.85 15.15
N THR A 229 -10.45 -1.40 15.16
CA THR A 229 -11.07 -1.99 16.35
C THR A 229 -10.21 -3.14 16.90
N GLU A 230 -9.70 -3.01 18.13
CA GLU A 230 -9.01 -4.10 18.83
C GLU A 230 -9.99 -5.25 19.09
N GLY A 231 -9.54 -6.49 18.89
CA GLY A 231 -10.41 -7.66 19.08
C GLY A 231 -11.48 -7.85 18.01
N ALA A 232 -11.44 -7.15 16.87
CA ALA A 232 -12.39 -7.31 15.76
C ALA A 232 -12.62 -8.79 15.35
N LEU A 233 -11.56 -9.62 15.34
CA LEU A 233 -11.62 -11.08 15.15
C LEU A 233 -12.57 -11.85 16.10
N ARG A 234 -12.97 -11.25 17.22
CA ARG A 234 -13.91 -11.82 18.21
C ARG A 234 -15.25 -11.08 18.23
N HIS A 235 -15.37 -9.98 17.49
CA HIS A 235 -16.60 -9.20 17.47
C HIS A 235 -17.65 -9.91 16.61
N PRO A 236 -18.95 -9.98 17.02
CA PRO A 236 -19.99 -10.67 16.24
C PRO A 236 -20.12 -10.16 14.80
N ARG A 237 -19.78 -8.88 14.58
CA ARG A 237 -19.85 -8.18 13.29
C ARG A 237 -18.47 -8.07 12.62
N GLY A 238 -17.43 -8.62 13.22
CA GLY A 238 -16.04 -8.60 12.74
C GLY A 238 -15.75 -9.48 11.53
N HIS A 239 -16.70 -10.30 11.09
CA HIS A 239 -16.65 -11.02 9.81
C HIS A 239 -17.96 -10.79 9.04
N LEU A 240 -17.96 -10.98 7.72
CA LEU A 240 -19.17 -10.83 6.89
C LEU A 240 -20.24 -11.86 7.28
N ALA A 241 -21.49 -11.45 7.43
CA ALA A 241 -22.62 -12.36 7.56
C ALA A 241 -23.05 -12.94 6.21
N ALA A 242 -23.90 -13.97 6.21
CA ALA A 242 -24.27 -14.74 5.01
C ALA A 242 -24.93 -13.92 3.87
N GLY A 243 -25.50 -12.75 4.15
CA GLY A 243 -26.05 -11.85 3.12
C GLY A 243 -25.12 -10.70 2.71
N GLU A 244 -23.98 -10.54 3.39
CA GLU A 244 -23.04 -9.43 3.20
C GLU A 244 -22.00 -9.76 2.12
N ARG A 245 -21.34 -8.73 1.57
CA ARG A 245 -20.28 -8.92 0.58
C ARG A 245 -19.11 -7.96 0.76
N PHE A 246 -17.98 -8.35 0.16
CA PHE A 246 -16.83 -7.50 -0.12
C PHE A 246 -16.47 -7.62 -1.61
N ARG A 247 -16.07 -6.52 -2.24
CA ARG A 247 -15.53 -6.52 -3.62
C ARG A 247 -14.48 -5.42 -3.80
N MET A 248 -13.36 -5.76 -4.42
CA MET A 248 -12.30 -4.81 -4.77
C MET A 248 -11.72 -5.05 -6.17
N PRO A 249 -11.10 -4.03 -6.81
CA PRO A 249 -10.47 -4.20 -8.10
C PRO A 249 -9.24 -5.11 -8.00
N ILE A 250 -8.87 -5.71 -9.11
CA ILE A 250 -7.51 -6.22 -9.28
C ILE A 250 -6.59 -5.04 -9.52
N VAL A 251 -5.64 -4.86 -8.60
CA VAL A 251 -4.56 -3.86 -8.70
C VAL A 251 -3.33 -4.57 -9.24
N ASP A 252 -2.71 -4.01 -10.27
CA ASP A 252 -1.63 -4.64 -11.04
C ASP A 252 -0.78 -3.51 -11.64
N LEU A 253 0.33 -3.15 -10.99
CA LEU A 253 1.14 -1.98 -11.35
C LEU A 253 2.65 -2.28 -11.28
N ASP A 254 3.39 -1.61 -12.15
CA ASP A 254 4.86 -1.61 -12.23
C ASP A 254 5.30 -0.18 -12.60
N LEU A 255 6.02 0.48 -11.69
CA LEU A 255 6.35 1.91 -11.78
C LEU A 255 7.79 2.18 -11.37
N LEU A 256 8.57 2.72 -12.32
CA LEU A 256 9.90 3.27 -12.09
C LEU A 256 9.83 4.81 -12.11
N VAL A 257 10.24 5.45 -11.03
CA VAL A 257 10.17 6.91 -10.85
C VAL A 257 11.51 7.47 -10.39
N GLU A 258 11.93 8.57 -11.01
CA GLU A 258 13.07 9.40 -10.59
C GLU A 258 12.56 10.60 -9.78
N HIS A 259 13.01 10.74 -8.53
CA HIS A 259 12.65 11.85 -7.65
C HIS A 259 13.47 13.11 -7.95
N ALA A 260 13.34 13.62 -9.17
CA ALA A 260 14.07 14.78 -9.70
C ALA A 260 13.91 16.08 -8.87
N ILE A 261 12.94 16.13 -7.95
CA ILE A 261 12.79 17.18 -6.94
C ILE A 261 14.03 17.35 -6.04
N VAL A 262 14.76 16.26 -5.76
CA VAL A 262 15.97 16.28 -4.89
C VAL A 262 17.26 15.91 -5.64
N ALA A 263 17.19 15.50 -6.91
CA ALA A 263 18.38 15.25 -7.71
C ALA A 263 19.24 16.54 -7.84
N GLY A 264 20.53 16.46 -7.53
CA GLY A 264 21.43 17.60 -7.48
C GLY A 264 21.21 18.57 -6.30
N ALA A 265 20.33 18.25 -5.34
CA ALA A 265 20.18 19.03 -4.12
C ALA A 265 21.48 19.02 -3.30
N ARG A 266 21.79 20.15 -2.67
CA ARG A 266 22.90 20.23 -1.70
C ARG A 266 22.40 19.79 -0.33
N VAL A 267 23.04 18.77 0.22
CA VAL A 267 22.71 18.17 1.51
C VAL A 267 23.94 18.08 2.41
N SER A 268 23.73 17.97 3.72
CA SER A 268 24.77 17.60 4.67
C SER A 268 24.19 16.67 5.73
N ALA A 269 25.02 15.79 6.29
CA ALA A 269 24.66 15.00 7.47
C ALA A 269 24.79 15.81 8.77
N ARG A 270 25.56 16.91 8.75
CA ARG A 270 25.88 17.74 9.92
C ARG A 270 26.05 19.22 9.53
N SER A 271 25.77 20.13 10.46
CA SER A 271 25.84 21.59 10.23
C SER A 271 27.25 22.14 9.95
N ASP A 272 28.28 21.37 10.29
CA ASP A 272 29.70 21.70 10.22
C ASP A 272 30.46 20.95 9.11
N GLU A 273 29.79 20.11 8.33
CA GLU A 273 30.38 19.29 7.26
C GLU A 273 30.22 19.91 5.85
N PRO A 274 31.13 19.59 4.90
CA PRO A 274 31.06 20.09 3.53
C PRO A 274 29.85 19.52 2.78
N LEU A 275 29.11 20.39 2.10
CA LEU A 275 27.90 20.02 1.37
C LEU A 275 28.16 18.98 0.27
N ALA A 276 27.49 17.84 0.36
CA ALA A 276 27.40 16.86 -0.71
C ALA A 276 26.33 17.28 -1.73
N LEU A 277 26.46 16.80 -2.97
CA LEU A 277 25.38 16.81 -3.95
C LEU A 277 24.68 15.45 -3.91
N LEU A 278 23.36 15.45 -3.76
CA LEU A 278 22.57 14.24 -3.90
C LEU A 278 22.53 13.81 -5.37
N GLY A 279 22.74 12.51 -5.62
CA GLY A 279 22.71 11.94 -6.97
C GLY A 279 21.29 11.76 -7.52
N GLU A 280 21.16 10.88 -8.51
CA GLU A 280 19.86 10.39 -8.97
C GLU A 280 19.17 9.58 -7.85
N VAL A 281 17.88 9.83 -7.63
CA VAL A 281 17.09 9.14 -6.59
C VAL A 281 15.98 8.37 -7.29
N ILE A 282 16.27 7.12 -7.63
CA ILE A 282 15.37 6.25 -8.40
C ILE A 282 14.64 5.30 -7.44
N GLN A 283 13.34 5.16 -7.61
CA GLN A 283 12.51 4.21 -6.87
C GLN A 283 11.69 3.35 -7.85
N HIS A 284 11.72 2.04 -7.62
CA HIS A 284 10.90 1.06 -8.34
C HIS A 284 9.84 0.51 -7.38
N LEU A 285 8.59 0.41 -7.85
CA LEU A 285 7.49 -0.25 -7.16
C LEU A 285 6.73 -1.12 -8.16
N ALA A 286 6.83 -2.44 -8.00
CA ALA A 286 5.85 -3.39 -8.52
C ALA A 286 4.90 -3.77 -7.39
N PHE A 287 3.60 -3.81 -7.66
CA PHE A 287 2.59 -4.27 -6.71
C PHE A 287 1.42 -4.92 -7.43
N ARG A 288 0.98 -6.08 -6.93
CA ARG A 288 -0.15 -6.82 -7.48
C ARG A 288 -1.00 -7.42 -6.36
N LEU A 289 -2.32 -7.33 -6.54
CA LEU A 289 -3.32 -7.88 -5.62
C LEU A 289 -4.54 -8.31 -6.46
N ASP A 290 -4.77 -9.62 -6.52
CA ASP A 290 -5.84 -10.24 -7.31
C ASP A 290 -6.57 -11.36 -6.53
N GLU A 291 -7.42 -12.14 -7.21
CA GLU A 291 -8.16 -13.27 -6.62
C GLU A 291 -7.27 -14.40 -6.06
N GLY A 292 -5.94 -14.31 -6.21
CA GLY A 292 -5.08 -15.41 -6.62
C GLY A 292 -4.99 -16.62 -5.69
N GLY A 293 -5.12 -17.87 -6.18
CA GLY A 293 -5.38 -18.30 -7.55
C GLY A 293 -6.63 -19.18 -7.73
N ALA A 294 -7.71 -18.60 -8.29
CA ALA A 294 -8.80 -19.21 -9.10
C ALA A 294 -9.67 -20.36 -8.48
N THR A 295 -11.00 -20.57 -8.65
CA THR A 295 -12.20 -20.03 -9.41
C THR A 295 -13.47 -20.84 -8.88
N VAL A 296 -14.78 -20.91 -9.29
CA VAL A 296 -15.84 -20.49 -10.29
C VAL A 296 -17.19 -21.17 -9.81
N ARG A 297 -18.50 -20.89 -10.06
CA ARG A 297 -19.41 -19.97 -10.82
C ARG A 297 -20.89 -20.07 -10.32
N SER A 298 -21.68 -18.97 -10.35
CA SER A 298 -23.19 -18.85 -10.42
C SER A 298 -24.12 -19.60 -9.41
N SER A 299 -25.14 -19.02 -8.71
CA SER A 299 -25.65 -17.64 -8.56
C SER A 299 -26.56 -17.46 -7.29
N ALA A 300 -27.72 -16.76 -7.30
CA ALA A 300 -28.26 -16.06 -6.10
C ALA A 300 -29.81 -15.97 -5.93
N ARG A 301 -30.32 -15.75 -4.68
CA ARG A 301 -31.41 -14.78 -4.34
C ARG A 301 -31.60 -14.50 -2.81
N SER A 302 -32.57 -13.62 -2.48
CA SER A 302 -32.90 -12.95 -1.19
C SER A 302 -34.01 -13.68 -0.36
N SER A 303 -34.57 -13.20 0.77
CA SER A 303 -34.70 -11.86 1.40
C SER A 303 -35.21 -11.94 2.86
N GLY A 304 -35.05 -10.85 3.65
CA GLY A 304 -35.71 -10.62 4.94
C GLY A 304 -35.72 -9.12 5.33
N LEU A 305 -36.52 -8.72 6.32
CA LEU A 305 -36.51 -7.36 6.88
C LEU A 305 -35.50 -7.27 8.04
N SER A 306 -34.30 -6.81 7.71
CA SER A 306 -33.24 -6.36 8.62
C SER A 306 -32.68 -5.04 8.09
N LEU A 307 -31.68 -4.46 8.76
CA LEU A 307 -30.77 -3.53 8.08
C LEU A 307 -30.23 -4.19 6.80
N PRO A 308 -30.04 -3.43 5.70
CA PRO A 308 -29.49 -3.98 4.46
C PRO A 308 -28.08 -4.56 4.72
N PRO A 309 -27.77 -5.77 4.24
CA PRO A 309 -26.46 -6.38 4.46
C PRO A 309 -25.31 -5.48 3.99
N ARG A 310 -24.22 -5.39 4.78
CA ARG A 310 -23.04 -4.60 4.42
C ARG A 310 -22.51 -5.01 3.03
N ALA A 311 -22.29 -4.02 2.18
CA ALA A 311 -21.64 -4.17 0.87
C ALA A 311 -20.34 -3.37 0.88
N LEU A 312 -19.24 -4.03 1.23
CA LEU A 312 -17.92 -3.44 1.34
C LEU A 312 -17.27 -3.38 -0.06
N ASP A 313 -17.86 -2.55 -0.92
CA ASP A 313 -17.53 -2.44 -2.33
C ASP A 313 -16.59 -1.23 -2.59
N CYS A 314 -15.38 -1.46 -3.09
CA CYS A 314 -14.41 -0.41 -3.45
C CYS A 314 -14.77 0.32 -4.77
N VAL A 315 -15.97 0.90 -4.88
CA VAL A 315 -16.46 1.61 -6.09
C VAL A 315 -15.86 3.02 -6.22
N ARG A 316 -15.64 3.67 -5.09
CA ARG A 316 -15.06 5.02 -4.95
C ARG A 316 -13.59 4.92 -4.50
N PRO A 317 -12.81 6.02 -4.51
CA PRO A 317 -11.43 6.03 -4.04
C PRO A 317 -11.20 5.33 -2.70
N PHE A 318 -10.06 4.64 -2.59
CA PHE A 318 -9.73 3.78 -1.46
C PHE A 318 -8.23 3.67 -1.21
N LEU A 319 -7.87 3.36 0.03
CA LEU A 319 -6.52 3.07 0.48
C LEU A 319 -6.30 1.54 0.50
N ILE A 320 -5.18 1.07 -0.04
CA ILE A 320 -4.55 -0.19 0.38
C ILE A 320 -3.33 0.17 1.23
N PHE A 321 -3.11 -0.52 2.36
CA PHE A 321 -1.85 -0.42 3.09
C PHE A 321 -1.45 -1.73 3.73
N TRP A 322 -0.13 -1.95 3.85
CA TRP A 322 0.46 -3.20 4.34
C TRP A 322 1.33 -2.88 5.56
N LEU A 323 0.99 -3.43 6.73
CA LEU A 323 1.82 -3.41 7.94
C LEU A 323 2.60 -4.73 8.09
N SER A 324 3.87 -4.66 8.51
CA SER A 324 4.71 -5.83 8.76
C SER A 324 5.11 -5.89 10.24
N GLY A 325 4.80 -7.00 10.90
CA GLY A 325 5.00 -7.21 12.33
C GLY A 325 4.35 -6.12 13.19
N ALA A 326 5.12 -5.55 14.11
CA ALA A 326 4.70 -4.45 14.98
C ALA A 326 4.99 -3.06 14.40
N SER A 327 5.19 -2.92 13.08
CA SER A 327 5.53 -1.62 12.47
C SER A 327 4.38 -0.61 12.53
N GLU A 328 4.68 0.60 13.01
CA GLU A 328 3.72 1.72 12.97
C GLU A 328 3.58 2.35 11.58
N LEU A 329 4.66 2.29 10.79
CA LEU A 329 4.66 2.69 9.38
C LEU A 329 4.38 1.46 8.51
N PRO A 330 3.62 1.60 7.42
CA PRO A 330 3.45 0.51 6.46
C PRO A 330 4.77 0.18 5.74
N LEU A 331 4.82 -0.98 5.08
CA LEU A 331 5.80 -1.26 4.02
C LEU A 331 5.39 -0.61 2.70
N ALA A 332 4.08 -0.55 2.42
CA ALA A 332 3.51 0.15 1.28
C ALA A 332 2.15 0.76 1.62
N ALA A 333 1.87 1.94 1.06
CA ALA A 333 0.59 2.63 1.16
C ALA A 333 0.19 3.16 -0.22
N LEU A 334 -0.99 2.76 -0.71
CA LEU A 334 -1.46 3.03 -2.05
C LEU A 334 -2.85 3.67 -1.96
N TRP A 335 -2.94 4.98 -2.17
CA TRP A 335 -4.22 5.65 -2.37
C TRP A 335 -4.62 5.59 -3.84
N ILE A 336 -5.71 4.88 -4.11
CA ILE A 336 -6.25 4.65 -5.45
C ILE A 336 -7.46 5.57 -5.64
N GLU A 337 -7.30 6.54 -6.54
CA GLU A 337 -8.27 7.57 -6.89
C GLU A 337 -8.96 7.26 -8.23
N ASN A 338 -8.27 6.57 -9.14
CA ASN A 338 -8.72 6.27 -10.50
C ASN A 338 -8.29 4.85 -10.96
N GLY A 339 -8.92 4.36 -12.03
CA GLY A 339 -8.62 3.06 -12.64
C GLY A 339 -7.40 3.00 -13.58
N GLU A 340 -6.30 3.72 -13.33
CA GLU A 340 -5.03 3.58 -14.08
C GLU A 340 -4.21 2.37 -13.61
N VAL A 341 -4.12 2.14 -12.30
CA VAL A 341 -3.37 1.03 -11.67
C VAL A 341 -4.19 -0.27 -11.52
N MET A 342 -5.36 -0.32 -12.15
CA MET A 342 -6.29 -1.45 -12.08
C MET A 342 -6.29 -2.21 -13.41
N ARG A 343 -6.44 -3.55 -13.37
CA ARG A 343 -6.58 -4.34 -14.59
C ARG A 343 -7.93 -4.05 -15.26
N ARG A 344 -7.90 -3.30 -16.36
CA ARG A 344 -9.10 -2.80 -17.07
C ARG A 344 -9.82 -3.90 -17.84
N MET A 345 -11.15 -3.87 -17.80
CA MET A 345 -12.02 -4.63 -18.71
C MET A 345 -12.58 -3.72 -19.82
N PRO A 346 -13.00 -4.28 -20.98
CA PRO A 346 -13.75 -3.54 -21.99
C PRO A 346 -15.05 -2.95 -21.43
N THR A 347 -15.41 -1.75 -21.91
CA THR A 347 -16.74 -1.17 -21.64
C THR A 347 -17.84 -2.10 -22.14
N PRO A 348 -18.79 -2.55 -21.31
CA PRO A 348 -19.85 -3.46 -21.74
C PRO A 348 -20.74 -2.84 -22.83
N ASP A 349 -21.22 -3.66 -23.77
CA ASP A 349 -22.04 -3.18 -24.89
C ASP A 349 -23.40 -2.60 -24.47
N PHE A 350 -23.91 -2.92 -23.27
CA PHE A 350 -25.13 -2.32 -22.73
C PHE A 350 -24.96 -0.86 -22.25
N VAL A 351 -23.75 -0.30 -22.34
CA VAL A 351 -23.39 1.08 -21.95
C VAL A 351 -23.18 1.97 -23.18
N ARG A 352 -23.36 1.44 -24.40
CA ARG A 352 -23.11 2.10 -25.69
C ARG A 352 -24.40 2.48 -26.41
#